data_AF-A0A913YBN0-F1
#
_entry.id   AF-A0A913YBN0-F1
#
_cell.length_a   1.000
_cell.length_b   1.000
_cell.length_c   1.000
_cell.angle_alpha   90.00
_cell.angle_beta   90.00
_cell.angle_gamma   90.00
#
_symmetry.space_group_name_H-M   'P 1'
#
loop_
_entity.id
_entity.type
_entity.pdbx_description
1 polymer ?
#
loop_
_entity_poly.entity_id
_entity_poly.type
_entity_poly.pdbx_seq_one_letter_code
_entity_poly.pdbx_strand_id
1 'polypeptide(L)'
;MAWVSLLCLLVLTKVTICLCQERTTSEKCSDTMSVKNLNSFLWMVKRSPPAYFFGTIHVPYTRVWDYIPQNSKEAFQNSQNVYFELDLTDPNTMRALMKCQLLPKGRRLQQTIPHKMFKRLKSHLRYIKKKLPRWLQSKDSRFTGVRAAKPYANKLYELLTKDWQRKRPIWVMLMLNSLSESDIKNRGIPVLDQYLALQASRNEKLVRAVEEVHEQCNPLNSLNSSQVIFALNQSLRFQERLRRGQAHLTYSTDDLIDHYNCGDLKTVLFSTQSTQISPLSSNSTRDHNDQRKAKAIDKYFKSELIYQRNIRMARRVVGLLRNHPEKDFFFAFGAGISNKFVNQTFIIRYFKKKIPTQLRP
;
A
#
# COMPACT_ATOMS: atom_id res chain seq x y z
N MET A 1 1.61 -1.39 15.22
CA MET A 1 1.91 -2.03 13.92
C MET A 1 1.15 -1.41 12.73
N ALA A 2 -0.16 -1.15 12.80
CA ALA A 2 -1.01 -0.96 11.61
C ALA A 2 -0.98 0.38 10.82
N TRP A 3 -0.17 1.37 11.17
CA TRP A 3 -0.28 2.76 10.63
C TRP A 3 0.82 3.21 9.68
N VAL A 4 1.78 2.34 9.43
CA VAL A 4 3.14 2.75 9.12
C VAL A 4 3.56 2.41 7.68
N SER A 5 2.94 1.39 7.11
CA SER A 5 3.37 0.72 5.88
C SER A 5 2.69 1.21 4.59
N LEU A 6 2.12 2.42 4.59
CA LEU A 6 1.06 2.81 3.64
C LEU A 6 1.52 3.80 2.55
N LEU A 7 2.78 3.72 2.13
CA LEU A 7 3.47 4.91 1.60
C LEU A 7 4.15 4.76 0.22
N CYS A 8 3.82 3.69 -0.48
CA CYS A 8 4.37 3.38 -1.79
C CYS A 8 3.24 3.36 -2.84
N LEU A 9 3.54 3.77 -4.09
CA LEU A 9 2.75 3.68 -5.35
C LEU A 9 2.08 4.97 -5.89
N LEU A 10 2.36 5.29 -7.18
CA LEU A 10 1.59 6.14 -8.14
C LEU A 10 2.34 6.40 -9.49
N VAL A 11 1.92 5.90 -10.68
CA VAL A 11 2.22 6.31 -12.12
C VAL A 11 1.61 5.25 -13.09
N LEU A 12 0.79 5.47 -14.15
CA LEU A 12 0.10 6.63 -14.80
C LEU A 12 -1.13 6.17 -15.68
N THR A 13 -1.73 7.00 -16.57
CA THR A 13 -3.07 6.82 -17.21
C THR A 13 -3.24 7.28 -18.69
N LYS A 14 -4.19 6.71 -19.49
CA LYS A 14 -4.85 7.32 -20.68
C LYS A 14 -6.36 6.95 -20.82
N VAL A 15 -7.08 7.60 -21.76
CA VAL A 15 -8.56 7.79 -21.87
C VAL A 15 -9.27 6.74 -22.76
N THR A 16 -10.57 6.42 -22.53
CA THR A 16 -11.71 6.45 -23.52
C THR A 16 -13.06 5.96 -22.94
N ILE A 17 -14.14 6.67 -23.32
CA ILE A 17 -15.61 6.41 -23.33
C ILE A 17 -16.28 5.53 -22.24
N CYS A 18 -17.37 6.07 -21.68
CA CYS A 18 -18.33 5.35 -20.84
C CYS A 18 -19.35 4.57 -21.69
N LEU A 19 -19.37 3.25 -21.57
CA LEU A 19 -20.54 2.42 -21.84
C LEU A 19 -20.83 1.60 -20.57
N CYS A 20 -22.12 1.39 -20.27
CA CYS A 20 -22.53 0.57 -19.14
C CYS A 20 -22.12 -0.87 -19.40
N GLN A 21 -21.09 -1.36 -18.71
CA GLN A 21 -20.73 -2.76 -18.72
C GLN A 21 -21.20 -3.41 -17.43
N GLU A 22 -21.96 -4.49 -17.55
CA GLU A 22 -22.45 -5.28 -16.43
C GLU A 22 -21.28 -5.77 -15.59
N ARG A 23 -21.53 -5.95 -14.28
CA ARG A 23 -20.52 -6.48 -13.36
C ARG A 23 -20.33 -7.96 -13.67
N THR A 24 -19.44 -8.27 -14.60
CA THR A 24 -18.88 -9.61 -14.75
C THR A 24 -18.28 -9.99 -13.40
N THR A 25 -18.76 -11.10 -12.84
CA THR A 25 -18.08 -11.77 -11.74
C THR A 25 -16.68 -12.11 -12.21
N SER A 26 -15.65 -11.80 -11.41
CA SER A 26 -14.31 -12.30 -11.65
C SER A 26 -14.39 -13.83 -11.68
N GLU A 27 -14.29 -14.42 -12.87
CA GLU A 27 -13.99 -15.83 -12.98
C GLU A 27 -12.68 -16.06 -12.24
N LYS A 28 -12.64 -17.06 -11.36
CA LYS A 28 -11.36 -17.52 -10.79
C LYS A 28 -10.46 -17.83 -11.99
N CYS A 29 -9.25 -17.25 -11.99
CA CYS A 29 -8.28 -17.25 -13.09
C CYS A 29 -8.53 -18.38 -14.09
N SER A 30 -9.14 -18.08 -15.24
CA SER A 30 -9.84 -19.08 -16.07
C SER A 30 -9.02 -20.37 -16.22
N ASP A 31 -9.68 -21.52 -15.99
CA ASP A 31 -9.07 -22.87 -15.80
C ASP A 31 -8.17 -23.37 -16.97
N THR A 32 -8.02 -22.57 -18.03
CA THR A 32 -7.13 -22.79 -19.17
C THR A 32 -5.67 -22.33 -18.96
N MET A 33 -5.37 -21.49 -17.95
CA MET A 33 -3.98 -21.14 -17.63
C MET A 33 -3.43 -22.04 -16.51
N SER A 34 -2.65 -23.05 -16.90
CA SER A 34 -1.82 -23.82 -15.97
C SER A 34 -1.05 -22.88 -15.03
N VAL A 35 -1.15 -23.10 -13.72
CA VAL A 35 -0.49 -22.29 -12.66
C VAL A 35 1.02 -22.15 -12.90
N LYS A 36 1.65 -23.11 -13.61
CA LYS A 36 3.06 -23.07 -14.02
C LYS A 36 3.42 -21.92 -14.98
N ASN A 37 2.44 -21.34 -15.68
CA ASN A 37 2.63 -20.28 -16.68
C ASN A 37 2.27 -18.87 -16.16
N LEU A 38 1.82 -18.74 -14.91
CA LEU A 38 1.46 -17.44 -14.33
C LEU A 38 2.73 -16.66 -13.93
N ASN A 39 2.66 -15.33 -14.02
CA ASN A 39 3.79 -14.47 -13.66
C ASN A 39 4.05 -14.55 -12.14
N SER A 40 5.22 -15.07 -11.77
CA SER A 40 5.63 -15.22 -10.37
C SER A 40 5.98 -13.91 -9.64
N PHE A 41 6.06 -12.78 -10.36
CA PHE A 41 6.60 -11.50 -9.86
C PHE A 41 7.98 -11.61 -9.22
N LEU A 42 8.76 -12.63 -9.63
CA LEU A 42 10.14 -12.84 -9.25
C LEU A 42 11.04 -12.55 -10.45
N TRP A 43 12.05 -11.73 -10.23
CA TRP A 43 13.06 -11.39 -11.23
C TRP A 43 14.46 -11.66 -10.69
N MET A 44 15.38 -12.10 -11.54
CA MET A 44 16.75 -12.44 -11.16
C MET A 44 17.77 -11.52 -11.85
N VAL A 45 18.74 -11.02 -11.09
CA VAL A 45 19.99 -10.46 -11.61
C VAL A 45 21.00 -11.59 -11.78
N LYS A 46 21.55 -11.76 -12.98
CA LYS A 46 22.55 -12.79 -13.27
C LYS A 46 23.91 -12.44 -12.63
N ARG A 47 24.19 -13.09 -11.50
CA ARG A 47 25.44 -13.04 -10.71
C ARG A 47 25.53 -14.31 -9.86
N SER A 48 26.72 -14.58 -9.32
CA SER A 48 26.95 -15.62 -8.32
C SER A 48 27.57 -15.00 -7.06
N PRO A 49 26.97 -15.12 -5.87
CA PRO A 49 25.63 -15.66 -5.62
C PRO A 49 24.50 -14.79 -6.24
N PRO A 50 23.29 -15.34 -6.47
CA PRO A 50 22.21 -14.67 -7.17
C PRO A 50 21.59 -13.52 -6.37
N ALA A 51 20.94 -12.58 -7.07
CA ALA A 51 20.10 -11.56 -6.45
C ALA A 51 18.70 -11.54 -7.08
N TYR A 52 17.69 -11.59 -6.24
CA TYR A 52 16.28 -11.66 -6.62
C TYR A 52 15.53 -10.38 -6.26
N PHE A 53 14.58 -9.99 -7.09
CA PHE A 53 13.55 -9.00 -6.76
C PHE A 53 12.19 -9.70 -6.80
N PHE A 54 11.45 -9.63 -5.69
CA PHE A 54 10.10 -10.13 -5.59
C PHE A 54 9.12 -8.96 -5.47
N GLY A 55 8.01 -9.04 -6.21
CA GLY A 55 6.97 -8.04 -6.24
C GLY A 55 5.85 -8.37 -5.26
N THR A 56 5.80 -7.72 -4.11
CA THR A 56 4.77 -7.92 -3.08
C THR A 56 3.55 -7.03 -3.28
N ILE A 57 2.44 -7.34 -2.60
CA ILE A 57 1.30 -6.42 -2.45
C ILE A 57 0.85 -6.36 -0.98
N HIS A 58 0.40 -5.19 -0.55
CA HIS A 58 0.09 -4.90 0.85
C HIS A 58 -1.30 -5.43 1.28
N VAL A 59 -1.45 -6.75 1.23
CA VAL A 59 -2.68 -7.48 1.55
C VAL A 59 -2.37 -8.65 2.50
N PRO A 60 -3.35 -9.21 3.22
CA PRO A 60 -3.14 -10.34 4.12
C PRO A 60 -2.45 -11.50 3.42
N TYR A 61 -1.37 -12.04 4.00
CA TYR A 61 -0.57 -13.08 3.32
C TYR A 61 -1.42 -14.32 2.98
N THR A 62 -2.40 -14.67 3.84
CA THR A 62 -3.33 -15.80 3.64
C THR A 62 -4.23 -15.68 2.42
N ARG A 63 -4.35 -14.49 1.80
CA ARG A 63 -5.14 -14.29 0.57
C ARG A 63 -4.33 -14.50 -0.72
N VAL A 64 -3.01 -14.63 -0.61
CA VAL A 64 -2.08 -14.66 -1.77
C VAL A 64 -1.00 -15.75 -1.68
N TRP A 65 -0.68 -16.25 -0.48
CA TRP A 65 0.47 -17.14 -0.26
C TRP A 65 0.40 -18.45 -1.07
N ASP A 66 -0.78 -19.02 -1.19
CA ASP A 66 -0.98 -20.29 -1.91
C ASP A 66 -0.86 -20.11 -3.43
N TYR A 67 -1.10 -18.90 -3.94
CA TYR A 67 -0.95 -18.52 -5.34
C TYR A 67 0.47 -18.08 -5.72
N ILE A 68 1.33 -17.75 -4.74
CA ILE A 68 2.74 -17.42 -5.01
C ILE A 68 3.46 -18.68 -5.54
N PRO A 69 4.03 -18.66 -6.76
CA PRO A 69 4.65 -19.85 -7.34
C PRO A 69 5.91 -20.31 -6.60
N GLN A 70 6.20 -21.60 -6.71
CA GLN A 70 7.23 -22.29 -5.92
C GLN A 70 8.64 -21.71 -6.12
N ASN A 71 8.99 -21.26 -7.34
CA ASN A 71 10.27 -20.61 -7.63
C ASN A 71 10.55 -19.38 -6.74
N SER A 72 9.50 -18.66 -6.32
CA SER A 72 9.58 -17.46 -5.50
C SER A 72 9.77 -17.80 -4.03
N LYS A 73 9.14 -18.90 -3.58
CA LYS A 73 9.31 -19.47 -2.25
C LYS A 73 10.73 -20.02 -2.08
N GLU A 74 11.24 -20.73 -3.10
CA GLU A 74 12.62 -21.24 -3.14
C GLU A 74 13.66 -20.12 -3.18
N ALA A 75 13.48 -19.09 -4.02
CA ALA A 75 14.37 -17.94 -4.05
C ALA A 75 14.44 -17.21 -2.69
N PHE A 76 13.32 -17.12 -1.97
CA PHE A 76 13.29 -16.58 -0.61
C PHE A 76 13.97 -17.51 0.42
N GLN A 77 13.70 -18.81 0.35
CA GLN A 77 14.29 -19.83 1.24
C GLN A 77 15.82 -19.90 1.08
N ASN A 78 16.31 -19.86 -0.15
CA ASN A 78 17.73 -20.01 -0.48
C ASN A 78 18.57 -18.73 -0.31
N SER A 79 17.94 -17.55 -0.15
CA SER A 79 18.65 -16.28 0.03
C SER A 79 18.86 -15.94 1.51
N GLN A 80 20.09 -15.69 1.94
CA GLN A 80 20.41 -15.33 3.33
C GLN A 80 20.25 -13.84 3.64
N ASN A 81 20.43 -12.95 2.65
CA ASN A 81 20.32 -11.51 2.83
C ASN A 81 18.99 -10.97 2.27
N VAL A 82 18.03 -10.65 3.16
CA VAL A 82 16.68 -10.23 2.78
C VAL A 82 16.47 -8.74 3.05
N TYR A 83 16.04 -8.02 2.01
CA TYR A 83 15.85 -6.58 2.05
C TYR A 83 14.40 -6.20 1.75
N PHE A 84 13.80 -5.41 2.64
CA PHE A 84 12.49 -4.82 2.48
C PHE A 84 12.60 -3.32 2.19
N GLU A 85 11.46 -2.70 1.88
CA GLU A 85 11.35 -1.24 1.76
C GLU A 85 11.73 -0.56 3.08
N LEU A 86 11.07 -0.95 4.18
CA LEU A 86 11.37 -0.57 5.55
C LEU A 86 11.43 -1.80 6.45
N ASP A 87 12.26 -1.75 7.48
CA ASP A 87 12.27 -2.77 8.54
C ASP A 87 11.15 -2.47 9.55
N LEU A 88 10.02 -3.15 9.39
CA LEU A 88 8.86 -3.04 10.27
C LEU A 88 9.00 -3.93 11.53
N THR A 89 10.09 -4.68 11.66
CA THR A 89 10.41 -5.46 12.87
C THR A 89 11.18 -4.61 13.89
N ASP A 90 12.00 -3.66 13.42
CA ASP A 90 12.72 -2.70 14.28
C ASP A 90 11.78 -1.73 15.04
N PRO A 91 11.79 -1.75 16.39
CA PRO A 91 11.02 -0.82 17.21
C PRO A 91 11.34 0.67 16.98
N ASN A 92 12.57 1.01 16.56
CA ASN A 92 12.98 2.39 16.33
C ASN A 92 12.36 2.95 15.05
N THR A 93 12.42 2.19 13.95
CA THR A 93 11.72 2.45 12.69
C THR A 93 10.22 2.63 12.93
N MET A 94 9.59 1.72 13.67
CA MET A 94 8.19 1.85 14.07
C MET A 94 7.91 3.11 14.91
N ARG A 95 8.78 3.48 15.86
CA ARG A 95 8.65 4.69 16.69
C ARG A 95 8.77 5.96 15.86
N ALA A 96 9.73 6.02 14.93
CA ALA A 96 9.96 7.15 14.05
C ALA A 96 8.80 7.34 13.07
N LEU A 97 8.28 6.25 12.50
CA LEU A 97 7.10 6.28 11.62
C LEU A 97 5.84 6.72 12.37
N MET A 98 5.63 6.30 13.62
CA MET A 98 4.53 6.84 14.45
C MET A 98 4.70 8.34 14.74
N LYS A 99 5.93 8.78 15.06
CA LYS A 99 6.25 10.19 15.37
C LYS A 99 5.98 11.11 14.17
N CYS A 100 6.31 10.68 12.95
CA CYS A 100 6.18 11.54 11.76
C CYS A 100 4.72 11.83 11.35
N GLN A 101 3.76 11.02 11.80
CA GLN A 101 2.33 11.23 11.52
C GLN A 101 1.73 12.39 12.32
N LEU A 102 2.40 12.78 13.40
CA LEU A 102 1.87 13.73 14.37
C LEU A 102 2.12 15.17 13.94
N LEU A 103 1.19 16.04 14.34
CA LEU A 103 1.38 17.47 14.38
C LEU A 103 2.46 17.83 15.43
N PRO A 104 3.12 19.00 15.29
CA PRO A 104 4.02 19.53 16.32
C PRO A 104 3.42 19.50 17.74
N LYS A 105 4.29 19.54 18.76
CA LYS A 105 3.85 19.65 20.16
C LYS A 105 2.89 20.83 20.33
N GLY A 106 1.89 20.68 21.21
CA GLY A 106 0.82 21.67 21.42
C GLY A 106 -0.29 21.72 20.35
N ARG A 107 -0.01 21.43 19.07
CA ARG A 107 -1.02 21.54 17.99
C ARG A 107 -1.97 20.34 17.90
N ARG A 108 -3.25 20.63 17.62
CA ARG A 108 -4.35 19.66 17.41
C ARG A 108 -4.99 19.85 16.03
N LEU A 109 -5.55 18.77 15.47
CA LEU A 109 -6.17 18.74 14.15
C LEU A 109 -7.25 19.83 13.96
N GLN A 110 -8.04 20.09 15.00
CA GLN A 110 -9.10 21.12 14.99
C GLN A 110 -8.59 22.53 14.69
N GLN A 111 -7.30 22.83 14.97
CA GLN A 111 -6.65 24.11 14.65
C GLN A 111 -6.10 24.16 13.22
N THR A 112 -6.09 23.03 12.50
CA THR A 112 -5.46 22.88 11.17
C THR A 112 -6.44 22.63 10.04
N ILE A 113 -7.72 22.39 10.36
CA ILE A 113 -8.79 22.15 9.36
C ILE A 113 -10.04 22.96 9.69
N PRO A 114 -10.87 23.34 8.70
CA PRO A 114 -12.10 24.11 8.94
C PRO A 114 -13.05 23.42 9.93
N HIS A 115 -13.66 24.21 10.82
CA HIS A 115 -14.52 23.71 11.91
C HIS A 115 -15.67 22.81 11.41
N LYS A 116 -16.32 23.17 10.29
CA LYS A 116 -17.35 22.36 9.63
C LYS A 116 -16.81 20.98 9.18
N MET A 117 -15.56 20.90 8.70
CA MET A 117 -14.91 19.64 8.32
C MET A 117 -14.55 18.80 9.56
N PHE A 118 -14.03 19.40 10.62
CA PHE A 118 -13.76 18.69 11.88
C PHE A 118 -15.03 18.08 12.50
N LYS A 119 -16.16 18.81 12.46
CA LYS A 119 -17.47 18.29 12.89
C LYS A 119 -17.92 17.08 12.04
N ARG A 120 -17.81 17.15 10.71
CA ARG A 120 -18.10 16.02 9.81
C ARG A 120 -17.21 14.80 10.10
N LEU A 121 -15.90 15.01 10.22
CA LEU A 121 -14.92 13.99 10.57
C LEU A 121 -15.26 13.28 11.88
N LYS A 122 -15.51 14.03 12.97
CA LYS A 122 -15.93 13.47 14.27
C LYS A 122 -17.26 12.72 14.16
N SER A 123 -18.15 13.10 13.24
CA SER A 123 -19.39 12.36 12.95
C SER A 123 -19.13 11.04 12.22
N HIS A 124 -18.23 11.05 11.23
CA HIS A 124 -17.86 9.87 10.47
C HIS A 124 -17.12 8.82 11.33
N LEU A 125 -16.18 9.24 12.17
CA LEU A 125 -15.50 8.35 13.12
C LEU A 125 -16.47 7.72 14.14
N ARG A 126 -17.47 8.46 14.62
CA ARG A 126 -18.57 7.90 15.44
C ARG A 126 -19.41 6.87 14.68
N TYR A 127 -19.62 7.04 13.38
CA TYR A 127 -20.29 6.04 12.54
C TYR A 127 -19.44 4.76 12.43
N ILE A 128 -18.12 4.88 12.17
CA ILE A 128 -17.20 3.74 12.14
C ILE A 128 -17.23 2.98 13.49
N LYS A 129 -17.12 3.67 14.64
CA LYS A 129 -17.19 3.02 15.97
C LYS A 129 -18.49 2.22 16.16
N LYS A 130 -19.63 2.71 15.63
CA LYS A 130 -20.92 2.01 15.68
C LYS A 130 -21.01 0.82 14.70
N LYS A 131 -20.32 0.85 13.56
CA LYS A 131 -20.35 -0.21 12.55
C LYS A 131 -19.34 -1.33 12.81
N LEU A 132 -18.20 -1.03 13.44
CA LEU A 132 -17.13 -2.00 13.67
C LEU A 132 -17.58 -3.35 14.26
N PRO A 133 -18.47 -3.40 15.29
CA PRO A 133 -18.94 -4.69 15.82
C PRO A 133 -19.72 -5.54 14.81
N ARG A 134 -20.41 -4.90 13.85
CA ARG A 134 -21.15 -5.59 12.78
C ARG A 134 -20.23 -6.01 11.62
N TRP A 135 -19.17 -5.25 11.34
CA TRP A 135 -18.17 -5.63 10.33
C TRP A 135 -17.33 -6.83 10.78
N LEU A 136 -17.12 -6.98 12.09
CA LEU A 136 -16.42 -8.12 12.71
C LEU A 136 -17.34 -9.34 12.93
N GLN A 137 -18.65 -9.23 12.70
CA GLN A 137 -19.56 -10.38 12.68
C GLN A 137 -19.40 -11.13 11.36
N SER A 138 -18.51 -12.12 11.34
CA SER A 138 -18.41 -13.10 10.27
C SER A 138 -19.61 -14.07 10.31
N LYS A 139 -20.06 -14.52 9.13
CA LYS A 139 -21.08 -15.58 9.01
C LYS A 139 -20.55 -16.96 9.45
N ASP A 140 -19.24 -17.18 9.40
CA ASP A 140 -18.59 -18.47 9.71
C ASP A 140 -18.12 -18.62 11.16
N SER A 141 -18.15 -17.55 11.96
CA SER A 141 -17.61 -17.59 13.32
C SER A 141 -18.53 -18.32 14.30
N ARG A 142 -18.44 -19.65 14.32
CA ARG A 142 -18.99 -20.57 15.34
C ARG A 142 -18.52 -20.30 16.79
N PHE A 143 -17.66 -19.29 17.01
CA PHE A 143 -16.88 -19.14 18.25
C PHE A 143 -17.07 -17.83 19.03
N THR A 144 -17.83 -16.84 18.53
CA THR A 144 -18.08 -15.61 19.32
C THR A 144 -19.50 -15.09 19.14
N GLY A 145 -20.37 -15.38 20.12
CA GLY A 145 -21.66 -14.72 20.24
C GLY A 145 -21.55 -13.19 20.39
N VAL A 146 -22.62 -12.47 20.03
CA VAL A 146 -22.68 -11.00 19.90
C VAL A 146 -22.10 -10.21 21.10
N ARG A 147 -22.13 -10.78 22.30
CA ARG A 147 -21.59 -10.16 23.53
C ARG A 147 -20.05 -10.01 23.52
N ALA A 148 -19.30 -10.99 22.97
CA ALA A 148 -17.83 -10.97 22.97
C ALA A 148 -17.22 -10.05 21.89
N ALA A 149 -17.95 -9.81 20.79
CA ALA A 149 -17.46 -8.98 19.69
C ALA A 149 -17.33 -7.48 20.05
N LYS A 150 -18.17 -6.95 20.95
CA LYS A 150 -18.23 -5.51 21.27
C LYS A 150 -17.00 -4.99 22.05
N PRO A 151 -16.46 -5.68 23.09
CA PRO A 151 -15.20 -5.30 23.72
C PRO A 151 -14.01 -5.32 22.75
N TYR A 152 -13.87 -6.39 21.95
CA TYR A 152 -12.82 -6.47 20.93
C TYR A 152 -12.92 -5.35 19.90
N ALA A 153 -14.13 -5.06 19.40
CA ALA A 153 -14.39 -3.97 18.47
C ALA A 153 -14.01 -2.59 19.05
N ASN A 154 -14.30 -2.33 20.32
CA ASN A 154 -13.89 -1.08 20.98
C ASN A 154 -12.36 -0.96 21.05
N LYS A 155 -11.67 -2.02 21.49
CA LYS A 155 -10.19 -2.07 21.56
C LYS A 155 -9.55 -1.88 20.19
N LEU A 156 -10.09 -2.54 19.15
CA LEU A 156 -9.63 -2.37 17.77
C LEU A 156 -9.86 -0.94 17.26
N TYR A 157 -11.04 -0.35 17.52
CA TYR A 157 -11.31 1.05 17.16
C TYR A 157 -10.33 2.02 17.85
N GLU A 158 -9.99 1.79 19.12
CA GLU A 158 -9.06 2.63 19.88
C GLU A 158 -7.60 2.49 19.39
N LEU A 159 -7.16 1.27 19.06
CA LEU A 159 -5.84 1.03 18.43
C LEU A 159 -5.74 1.67 17.05
N LEU A 160 -6.81 1.62 16.27
CA LEU A 160 -6.85 2.20 14.92
C LEU A 160 -6.96 3.73 14.97
N THR A 161 -7.86 4.29 15.76
CA THR A 161 -8.03 5.75 15.83
C THR A 161 -7.14 6.44 16.86
N LYS A 162 -6.13 5.73 17.41
CA LYS A 162 -5.22 6.27 18.44
C LYS A 162 -4.64 7.62 18.04
N ASP A 163 -4.83 8.60 18.92
CA ASP A 163 -4.33 9.97 18.77
C ASP A 163 -4.71 10.67 17.45
N TRP A 164 -5.84 10.30 16.81
CA TRP A 164 -6.26 10.89 15.53
C TRP A 164 -6.37 12.42 15.56
N GLN A 165 -6.69 13.01 16.72
CA GLN A 165 -6.75 14.46 16.93
C GLN A 165 -5.36 15.14 16.97
N ARG A 166 -4.27 14.37 17.09
CA ARG A 166 -2.88 14.84 17.01
C ARG A 166 -2.21 14.46 15.69
N LYS A 167 -2.79 13.59 14.86
CA LYS A 167 -2.28 13.30 13.50
C LYS A 167 -2.43 14.52 12.58
N ARG A 168 -1.51 14.68 11.62
CA ARG A 168 -1.63 15.68 10.53
C ARG A 168 -2.79 15.27 9.61
N PRO A 169 -3.46 16.21 8.90
CA PRO A 169 -4.70 15.87 8.23
C PRO A 169 -4.54 14.89 7.05
N ILE A 170 -3.36 14.81 6.42
CA ILE A 170 -3.06 13.80 5.40
C ILE A 170 -3.06 12.37 5.98
N TRP A 171 -2.51 12.19 7.19
CA TRP A 171 -2.52 10.90 7.89
C TRP A 171 -3.91 10.55 8.41
N VAL A 172 -4.75 11.55 8.71
CA VAL A 172 -6.17 11.35 9.03
C VAL A 172 -6.95 10.92 7.79
N MET A 173 -6.65 11.47 6.62
CA MET A 173 -7.25 11.05 5.34
C MET A 173 -6.91 9.57 5.05
N LEU A 174 -5.63 9.20 5.12
CA LEU A 174 -5.20 7.81 4.98
C LEU A 174 -5.84 6.89 6.03
N MET A 175 -5.92 7.36 7.29
CA MET A 175 -6.58 6.62 8.36
C MET A 175 -8.04 6.30 8.01
N LEU A 176 -8.84 7.29 7.58
CA LEU A 176 -10.24 7.09 7.20
C LEU A 176 -10.42 6.05 6.09
N ASN A 177 -9.54 6.07 5.09
CA ASN A 177 -9.68 5.21 3.93
C ASN A 177 -9.30 3.75 4.20
N SER A 178 -8.55 3.50 5.29
CA SER A 178 -8.22 2.14 5.79
C SER A 178 -9.18 1.62 6.88
N LEU A 179 -10.33 2.29 7.07
CA LEU A 179 -11.38 1.96 8.03
C LEU A 179 -12.67 1.48 7.31
N SER A 180 -12.52 0.75 6.21
CA SER A 180 -13.62 0.11 5.49
C SER A 180 -13.99 -1.26 6.07
N GLU A 181 -15.11 -1.84 5.65
CA GLU A 181 -15.54 -3.17 6.09
C GLU A 181 -14.54 -4.28 5.72
N SER A 182 -14.00 -4.25 4.50
CA SER A 182 -12.99 -5.22 4.02
C SER A 182 -11.65 -5.05 4.75
N ASP A 183 -11.19 -3.82 4.99
CA ASP A 183 -9.98 -3.56 5.77
C ASP A 183 -10.11 -4.07 7.21
N ILE A 184 -11.30 -3.93 7.81
CA ILE A 184 -11.57 -4.32 9.19
C ILE A 184 -11.70 -5.83 9.37
N LYS A 185 -12.35 -6.54 8.44
CA LYS A 185 -12.45 -8.02 8.47
C LYS A 185 -11.09 -8.71 8.46
N ASN A 186 -10.12 -8.10 7.79
CA ASN A 186 -8.77 -8.64 7.64
C ASN A 186 -7.77 -8.19 8.74
N ARG A 187 -8.20 -7.40 9.74
CA ARG A 187 -7.28 -6.93 10.81
C ARG A 187 -6.86 -8.08 11.73
N GLY A 188 -5.56 -8.15 11.99
CA GLY A 188 -4.92 -9.17 12.82
C GLY A 188 -4.05 -10.14 12.01
N ILE A 189 -4.35 -10.28 10.71
CA ILE A 189 -3.52 -11.05 9.79
C ILE A 189 -2.34 -10.18 9.31
N PRO A 190 -1.09 -10.66 9.36
CA PRO A 190 0.05 -9.98 8.74
C PRO A 190 -0.16 -9.77 7.23
N VAL A 191 0.28 -8.64 6.71
CA VAL A 191 0.40 -8.45 5.26
C VAL A 191 1.58 -9.25 4.70
N LEU A 192 1.60 -9.52 3.39
CA LEU A 192 2.66 -10.31 2.74
C LEU A 192 4.08 -9.83 3.08
N ASP A 193 4.35 -8.52 3.03
CA ASP A 193 5.66 -7.94 3.36
C ASP A 193 6.09 -8.26 4.79
N GLN A 194 5.16 -8.07 5.74
CA GLN A 194 5.40 -8.30 7.16
C GLN A 194 5.53 -9.79 7.46
N TYR A 195 4.75 -10.64 6.79
CA TYR A 195 4.87 -12.10 6.88
C TYR A 195 6.27 -12.55 6.42
N LEU A 196 6.72 -12.11 5.25
CA LEU A 196 8.06 -12.40 4.74
C LEU A 196 9.16 -11.91 5.70
N ALA A 197 9.03 -10.70 6.27
CA ALA A 197 10.00 -10.19 7.24
C ALA A 197 10.04 -11.05 8.52
N LEU A 198 8.88 -11.44 9.06
CA LEU A 198 8.78 -12.33 10.21
C LEU A 198 9.35 -13.73 9.92
N GLN A 199 9.12 -14.28 8.72
CA GLN A 199 9.70 -15.56 8.32
C GLN A 199 11.22 -15.45 8.12
N ALA A 200 11.72 -14.35 7.57
CA ALA A 200 13.15 -14.12 7.43
C ALA A 200 13.83 -14.05 8.81
N SER A 201 13.28 -13.29 9.77
CA SER A 201 13.78 -13.24 11.15
C SER A 201 13.72 -14.60 11.86
N ARG A 202 12.66 -15.39 11.65
CA ARG A 202 12.52 -16.74 12.25
C ARG A 202 13.50 -17.77 11.72
N ASN A 203 13.91 -17.62 10.46
CA ASN A 203 14.90 -18.50 9.82
C ASN A 203 16.31 -17.88 9.84
N GLU A 204 16.58 -17.00 10.81
CA GLU A 204 17.89 -16.38 11.09
C GLU A 204 18.54 -15.68 9.87
N LYS A 205 17.72 -15.22 8.93
CA LYS A 205 18.16 -14.45 7.75
C LYS A 205 18.49 -13.02 8.15
N LEU A 206 19.45 -12.41 7.43
CA LEU A 206 19.80 -11.00 7.64
C LEU A 206 18.72 -10.10 7.04
N VAL A 207 17.80 -9.61 7.87
CA VAL A 207 16.74 -8.67 7.49
C VAL A 207 17.25 -7.23 7.53
N ARG A 208 17.04 -6.48 6.45
CA ARG A 208 17.41 -5.05 6.35
C ARG A 208 16.40 -4.21 5.55
N ALA A 209 16.52 -2.90 5.64
CA ALA A 209 15.75 -1.92 4.88
C ALA A 209 16.59 -1.29 3.74
N VAL A 210 15.94 -0.91 2.65
CA VAL A 210 16.55 -0.07 1.57
C VAL A 210 16.16 1.40 1.71
N GLU A 211 15.07 1.72 2.41
CA GLU A 211 14.61 3.08 2.62
C GLU A 211 14.70 3.52 4.07
N GLU A 212 14.65 4.82 4.27
CA GLU A 212 14.57 5.44 5.57
C GLU A 212 13.17 5.98 5.83
N VAL A 213 12.79 5.98 7.11
CA VAL A 213 11.50 6.49 7.61
C VAL A 213 11.15 7.87 7.04
N HIS A 214 12.13 8.76 6.96
CA HIS A 214 11.89 10.14 6.56
C HIS A 214 11.53 10.25 5.06
N GLU A 215 12.07 9.38 4.20
CA GLU A 215 11.79 9.37 2.76
C GLU A 215 10.35 8.98 2.45
N GLN A 216 9.78 8.17 3.33
CA GLN A 216 8.40 7.76 3.30
C GLN A 216 7.53 8.87 3.94
N CYS A 217 7.87 9.37 5.13
CA CYS A 217 7.06 10.39 5.79
C CYS A 217 7.00 11.76 5.07
N ASN A 218 8.10 12.20 4.45
CA ASN A 218 8.24 13.57 3.92
C ASN A 218 7.30 13.87 2.74
N PRO A 219 7.14 13.00 1.72
CA PRO A 219 6.17 13.20 0.65
C PRO A 219 4.75 13.51 1.15
N LEU A 220 4.24 12.79 2.16
CA LEU A 220 2.92 13.12 2.76
C LEU A 220 2.96 14.43 3.53
N ASN A 221 4.01 14.66 4.31
CA ASN A 221 4.12 15.78 5.25
C ASN A 221 4.43 17.14 4.61
N SER A 222 4.92 17.15 3.36
CA SER A 222 5.31 18.36 2.62
C SER A 222 4.22 18.92 1.69
N LEU A 223 3.08 18.25 1.55
CA LEU A 223 1.90 18.85 0.89
C LEU A 223 1.48 20.13 1.61
N ASN A 224 1.10 21.16 0.84
CA ASN A 224 0.66 22.41 1.44
C ASN A 224 -0.74 22.30 2.08
N SER A 225 -1.04 23.20 3.03
CA SER A 225 -2.30 23.18 3.79
C SER A 225 -3.54 23.18 2.90
N SER A 226 -3.55 23.91 1.78
CA SER A 226 -4.70 23.94 0.86
C SER A 226 -4.90 22.59 0.17
N GLN A 227 -3.84 21.92 -0.27
CA GLN A 227 -3.88 20.59 -0.88
C GLN A 227 -4.37 19.55 0.13
N VAL A 228 -3.82 19.55 1.35
CA VAL A 228 -4.18 18.60 2.41
C VAL A 228 -5.64 18.76 2.87
N ILE A 229 -6.12 20.01 3.04
CA ILE A 229 -7.52 20.28 3.39
C ILE A 229 -8.46 19.83 2.27
N PHE A 230 -8.11 20.10 1.01
CA PHE A 230 -8.88 19.63 -0.15
C PHE A 230 -8.95 18.10 -0.21
N ALA A 231 -7.81 17.40 -0.10
CA ALA A 231 -7.75 15.94 -0.16
C ALA A 231 -8.57 15.25 0.95
N LEU A 232 -8.43 15.71 2.19
CA LEU A 232 -9.23 15.22 3.32
C LEU A 232 -10.73 15.53 3.12
N ASN A 233 -11.10 16.68 2.57
CA ASN A 233 -12.50 17.03 2.32
C ASN A 233 -13.16 16.12 1.28
N GLN A 234 -12.49 15.85 0.15
CA GLN A 234 -13.04 14.98 -0.90
C GLN A 234 -13.08 13.51 -0.44
N SER A 235 -12.03 13.03 0.25
CA SER A 235 -12.04 11.67 0.83
C SER A 235 -13.20 11.52 1.82
N LEU A 236 -13.42 12.50 2.70
CA LEU A 236 -14.55 12.49 3.64
C LEU A 236 -15.91 12.56 2.91
N ARG A 237 -16.04 13.36 1.85
CA ARG A 237 -17.25 13.39 0.99
C ARG A 237 -17.52 12.03 0.35
N PHE A 238 -16.48 11.35 -0.15
CA PHE A 238 -16.60 10.04 -0.76
C PHE A 238 -17.00 8.97 0.26
N GLN A 239 -16.36 8.91 1.42
CA GLN A 239 -16.72 8.01 2.51
C GLN A 239 -18.16 8.28 3.03
N GLU A 240 -18.61 9.54 3.02
CA GLU A 240 -20.00 9.90 3.31
C GLU A 240 -20.98 9.43 2.22
N ARG A 241 -20.60 9.39 0.94
CA ARG A 241 -21.40 8.86 -0.19
C ARG A 241 -21.46 7.34 -0.19
N LEU A 242 -20.32 6.65 -0.01
CA LEU A 242 -20.25 5.18 0.14
C LEU A 242 -21.25 4.70 1.19
N ARG A 243 -21.25 5.33 2.37
CA ARG A 243 -22.19 5.06 3.46
C ARG A 243 -23.67 5.21 3.09
N ARG A 244 -24.01 6.06 2.12
CA ARG A 244 -25.39 6.28 1.64
C ARG A 244 -25.74 5.42 0.42
N GLY A 245 -24.84 4.54 -0.05
CA GLY A 245 -24.99 3.83 -1.32
C GLY A 245 -24.82 4.70 -2.57
N GLN A 246 -24.46 5.98 -2.42
CA GLN A 246 -24.37 6.99 -3.50
C GLN A 246 -23.00 7.04 -4.20
N ALA A 247 -22.15 6.07 -3.91
CA ALA A 247 -20.87 5.83 -4.56
C ALA A 247 -20.52 4.36 -4.37
N HIS A 248 -19.73 3.82 -5.29
CA HIS A 248 -19.10 2.52 -5.17
C HIS A 248 -17.59 2.70 -5.37
N LEU A 249 -16.79 1.76 -4.90
CA LEU A 249 -15.38 1.69 -5.27
C LEU A 249 -15.30 1.23 -6.73
N THR A 250 -14.52 1.93 -7.55
CA THR A 250 -14.21 1.51 -8.93
C THR A 250 -13.22 0.34 -8.97
N TYR A 251 -12.52 0.11 -7.86
CA TYR A 251 -11.59 -0.98 -7.65
C TYR A 251 -11.41 -1.20 -6.15
N SER A 252 -11.34 -2.44 -5.71
CA SER A 252 -11.25 -2.87 -4.32
C SER A 252 -9.93 -3.59 -4.04
N THR A 253 -9.68 -3.87 -2.76
CA THR A 253 -8.55 -4.71 -2.32
C THR A 253 -8.73 -6.15 -2.79
N ASP A 254 -9.97 -6.64 -2.91
CA ASP A 254 -10.25 -8.00 -3.40
C ASP A 254 -9.92 -8.11 -4.89
N ASP A 255 -10.29 -7.13 -5.72
CA ASP A 255 -9.90 -7.08 -7.13
C ASP A 255 -8.36 -7.09 -7.29
N LEU A 256 -7.62 -6.35 -6.43
CA LEU A 256 -6.16 -6.37 -6.39
C LEU A 256 -5.58 -7.75 -6.03
N ILE A 257 -6.22 -8.48 -5.11
CA ILE A 257 -5.83 -9.83 -4.72
C ILE A 257 -6.04 -10.80 -5.88
N ASP A 258 -7.23 -10.80 -6.48
CA ASP A 258 -7.62 -11.78 -7.49
C ASP A 258 -6.70 -11.69 -8.72
N HIS A 259 -6.48 -10.49 -9.23
CA HIS A 259 -5.57 -10.25 -10.34
C HIS A 259 -4.09 -10.52 -10.02
N TYR A 260 -3.62 -10.24 -8.79
CA TYR A 260 -2.29 -10.64 -8.35
C TYR A 260 -2.15 -12.16 -8.35
N ASN A 261 -3.15 -12.87 -7.83
CA ASN A 261 -3.20 -14.33 -7.81
C ASN A 261 -3.25 -14.93 -9.23
N CYS A 262 -3.86 -14.23 -10.20
CA CYS A 262 -3.84 -14.59 -11.61
C CYS A 262 -2.57 -14.16 -12.37
N GLY A 263 -1.54 -13.62 -11.71
CA GLY A 263 -0.31 -13.15 -12.36
C GLY A 263 -0.48 -11.92 -13.28
N ASP A 264 -1.69 -11.36 -13.39
CA ASP A 264 -1.95 -10.12 -14.15
C ASP A 264 -2.06 -8.91 -13.24
N LEU A 265 -0.92 -8.28 -12.99
CA LEU A 265 -0.90 -6.97 -12.38
C LEU A 265 -1.03 -5.81 -13.38
N LYS A 266 -1.11 -6.02 -14.70
CA LYS A 266 -1.19 -4.91 -15.66
C LYS A 266 -2.49 -4.13 -15.53
N THR A 267 -3.59 -4.79 -15.19
CA THR A 267 -4.91 -4.15 -14.99
C THR A 267 -5.01 -3.44 -13.64
N VAL A 268 -4.60 -4.09 -12.56
CA VAL A 268 -4.63 -3.54 -11.18
C VAL A 268 -3.69 -2.36 -10.97
N LEU A 269 -2.45 -2.47 -11.48
CA LEU A 269 -1.40 -1.49 -11.19
C LEU A 269 -1.69 -0.12 -11.83
N PHE A 270 -2.73 0.02 -12.66
CA PHE A 270 -3.16 1.31 -13.19
C PHE A 270 -4.47 1.83 -12.56
N SER A 271 -5.31 0.96 -12.00
CA SER A 271 -6.56 1.35 -11.34
C SER A 271 -6.40 1.67 -9.84
N THR A 272 -5.56 0.92 -9.13
CA THR A 272 -5.36 1.05 -7.67
C THR A 272 -4.18 1.94 -7.28
N GLN A 273 -3.19 2.08 -8.16
CA GLN A 273 -1.96 2.79 -7.80
C GLN A 273 -2.17 4.26 -7.49
N SER A 274 -3.30 4.90 -7.83
CA SER A 274 -3.61 6.29 -7.46
C SER A 274 -4.02 6.48 -6.01
N THR A 275 -3.33 5.77 -5.10
CA THR A 275 -3.48 5.80 -3.64
C THR A 275 -4.94 5.60 -3.20
N GLN A 276 -5.24 5.67 -1.90
CA GLN A 276 -6.64 5.82 -1.47
C GLN A 276 -7.17 7.26 -1.71
N ILE A 277 -6.68 7.93 -2.76
CA ILE A 277 -6.98 9.32 -3.14
C ILE A 277 -7.73 9.37 -4.49
N SER A 278 -8.01 8.21 -5.11
CA SER A 278 -8.97 8.06 -6.23
C SER A 278 -10.31 8.82 -6.11
N PRO A 279 -10.89 9.16 -4.94
CA PRO A 279 -12.03 10.10 -4.90
C PRO A 279 -11.76 11.54 -5.38
N LEU A 280 -10.50 12.01 -5.42
CA LEU A 280 -10.16 13.38 -5.83
C LEU A 280 -10.59 13.70 -7.28
N SER A 281 -10.58 12.69 -8.16
CA SER A 281 -10.87 12.84 -9.59
C SER A 281 -12.27 12.39 -9.98
N SER A 282 -13.17 12.14 -9.02
CA SER A 282 -14.55 11.78 -9.34
C SER A 282 -15.26 12.92 -10.08
N ASN A 283 -15.81 12.64 -11.27
CA ASN A 283 -16.45 13.61 -12.20
C ASN A 283 -17.58 14.47 -11.59
N SER A 284 -17.98 14.21 -10.34
CA SER A 284 -18.85 15.08 -9.54
C SER A 284 -18.26 16.44 -9.16
N THR A 285 -16.95 16.68 -9.26
CA THR A 285 -16.38 18.04 -9.10
C THR A 285 -16.46 18.84 -10.41
N ARG A 286 -17.58 19.58 -10.56
CA ARG A 286 -17.80 20.55 -11.65
C ARG A 286 -16.86 21.78 -11.59
N ASP A 287 -16.17 22.02 -10.47
CA ASP A 287 -15.23 23.14 -10.32
C ASP A 287 -13.85 22.82 -10.93
N HIS A 288 -13.43 23.63 -11.90
CA HIS A 288 -12.10 23.55 -12.52
C HIS A 288 -10.95 23.75 -11.51
N ASN A 289 -11.14 24.51 -10.43
CA ASN A 289 -10.11 24.71 -9.41
C ASN A 289 -9.89 23.46 -8.56
N ASP A 290 -10.97 22.76 -8.19
CA ASP A 290 -10.89 21.45 -7.52
C ASP A 290 -10.18 20.42 -8.45
N GLN A 291 -10.50 20.40 -9.75
CA GLN A 291 -9.79 19.54 -10.72
C GLN A 291 -8.30 19.87 -10.85
N ARG A 292 -7.93 21.16 -10.88
CA ARG A 292 -6.52 21.60 -10.89
C ARG A 292 -5.78 21.14 -9.62
N LYS A 293 -6.38 21.27 -8.44
CA LYS A 293 -5.82 20.78 -7.17
C LYS A 293 -5.65 19.26 -7.17
N ALA A 294 -6.64 18.51 -7.66
CA ALA A 294 -6.56 17.06 -7.79
C ALA A 294 -5.38 16.63 -8.67
N LYS A 295 -5.28 17.19 -9.89
CA LYS A 295 -4.17 16.93 -10.83
C LYS A 295 -2.80 17.33 -10.25
N ALA A 296 -2.72 18.42 -9.48
CA ALA A 296 -1.48 18.85 -8.86
C ALA A 296 -1.00 17.89 -7.74
N ILE A 297 -1.92 17.43 -6.89
CA ILE A 297 -1.62 16.45 -5.82
C ILE A 297 -1.20 15.10 -6.43
N ASP A 298 -1.95 14.63 -7.43
CA ASP A 298 -1.65 13.42 -8.18
C ASP A 298 -0.26 13.50 -8.85
N LYS A 299 0.04 14.59 -9.59
CA LYS A 299 1.36 14.81 -10.19
C LYS A 299 2.49 14.83 -9.15
N TYR A 300 2.26 15.45 -7.99
CA TYR A 300 3.24 15.53 -6.91
C TYR A 300 3.54 14.14 -6.33
N PHE A 301 2.52 13.38 -5.92
CA PHE A 301 2.74 12.02 -5.40
C PHE A 301 3.31 11.07 -6.45
N LYS A 302 2.94 11.20 -7.72
CA LYS A 302 3.57 10.50 -8.85
C LYS A 302 5.07 10.76 -8.94
N SER A 303 5.51 11.99 -8.69
CA SER A 303 6.94 12.34 -8.66
C SER A 303 7.63 11.76 -7.42
N GLU A 304 7.09 12.00 -6.24
CA GLU A 304 7.76 11.66 -4.98
C GLU A 304 7.71 10.16 -4.63
N LEU A 305 6.53 9.52 -4.70
CA LEU A 305 6.28 8.16 -4.22
C LEU A 305 6.61 7.06 -5.24
N ILE A 306 6.87 7.42 -6.50
CA ILE A 306 7.44 6.50 -7.50
C ILE A 306 8.71 7.03 -8.12
N TYR A 307 8.70 8.18 -8.80
CA TYR A 307 9.85 8.49 -9.66
C TYR A 307 11.13 8.73 -8.84
N GLN A 308 11.07 9.65 -7.88
CA GLN A 308 12.21 9.96 -7.01
C GLN A 308 12.53 8.80 -6.06
N ARG A 309 11.50 8.20 -5.46
CA ARG A 309 11.63 7.02 -4.59
C ARG A 309 12.34 5.85 -5.27
N ASN A 310 11.87 5.41 -6.45
CA ASN A 310 12.48 4.31 -7.18
C ASN A 310 13.93 4.64 -7.60
N ILE A 311 14.25 5.89 -7.91
CA ILE A 311 15.64 6.32 -8.19
C ILE A 311 16.54 6.18 -6.94
N ARG A 312 16.07 6.61 -5.76
CA ARG A 312 16.84 6.47 -4.51
C ARG A 312 17.06 5.00 -4.14
N MET A 313 15.99 4.19 -4.18
CA MET A 313 16.08 2.74 -3.98
C MET A 313 17.05 2.10 -4.99
N ALA A 314 16.98 2.45 -6.28
CA ALA A 314 17.86 1.89 -7.30
C ALA A 314 19.33 2.21 -7.09
N ARG A 315 19.66 3.43 -6.66
CA ARG A 315 21.03 3.80 -6.31
C ARG A 315 21.56 2.97 -5.15
N ARG A 316 20.76 2.80 -4.08
CA ARG A 316 21.14 1.98 -2.92
C ARG A 316 21.28 0.50 -3.27
N VAL A 317 20.34 -0.09 -4.00
CA VAL A 317 20.40 -1.50 -4.42
C VAL A 317 21.61 -1.78 -5.32
N VAL A 318 21.91 -0.90 -6.29
CA VAL A 318 23.13 -1.00 -7.09
C VAL A 318 24.39 -0.89 -6.23
N GLY A 319 24.38 -0.05 -5.19
CA GLY A 319 25.45 0.03 -4.19
C GLY A 319 25.64 -1.27 -3.41
N LEU A 320 24.56 -1.82 -2.84
CA LEU A 320 24.56 -3.09 -2.10
C LEU A 320 25.11 -4.24 -2.94
N LEU A 321 24.63 -4.38 -4.18
CA LEU A 321 25.07 -5.44 -5.10
C LEU A 321 26.55 -5.32 -5.47
N ARG A 322 27.09 -4.10 -5.59
CA ARG A 322 28.49 -3.86 -5.95
C ARG A 322 29.46 -3.98 -4.79
N ASN A 323 29.05 -3.53 -3.60
CA ASN A 323 29.90 -3.52 -2.41
C ASN A 323 29.94 -4.90 -1.72
N HIS A 324 29.02 -5.80 -2.07
CA HIS A 324 28.96 -7.17 -1.59
C HIS A 324 28.80 -8.16 -2.77
N PRO A 325 29.83 -8.35 -3.62
CA PRO A 325 29.81 -9.36 -4.68
C PRO A 325 29.66 -10.80 -4.14
N GLU A 326 30.13 -11.04 -2.91
CA GLU A 326 30.15 -12.34 -2.22
C GLU A 326 28.79 -12.80 -1.66
N LYS A 327 27.78 -11.91 -1.64
CA LYS A 327 26.48 -12.17 -1.01
C LYS A 327 25.38 -12.49 -2.02
N ASP A 328 24.45 -13.34 -1.60
CA ASP A 328 23.12 -13.41 -2.22
C ASP A 328 22.26 -12.21 -1.81
N PHE A 329 21.11 -12.03 -2.48
CA PHE A 329 20.13 -11.02 -2.09
C PHE A 329 18.70 -11.42 -2.44
N PHE A 330 17.75 -11.11 -1.57
CA PHE A 330 16.31 -11.14 -1.89
C PHE A 330 15.67 -9.81 -1.53
N PHE A 331 15.28 -9.03 -2.54
CA PHE A 331 14.60 -7.75 -2.39
C PHE A 331 13.08 -7.93 -2.50
N ALA A 332 12.35 -7.74 -1.40
CA ALA A 332 10.89 -7.79 -1.38
C ALA A 332 10.33 -6.36 -1.36
N PHE A 333 9.90 -5.86 -2.52
CA PHE A 333 9.32 -4.52 -2.69
C PHE A 333 7.97 -4.60 -3.37
N GLY A 334 7.14 -3.55 -3.26
CA GLY A 334 5.82 -3.53 -3.88
C GLY A 334 5.90 -3.81 -5.39
N ALA A 335 5.01 -4.66 -5.93
CA ALA A 335 5.13 -5.21 -7.28
C ALA A 335 5.15 -4.14 -8.39
N GLY A 336 4.49 -2.99 -8.18
CA GLY A 336 4.58 -1.84 -9.07
C GLY A 336 5.96 -1.18 -9.15
N ILE A 337 6.81 -1.41 -8.15
CA ILE A 337 8.20 -0.97 -8.05
C ILE A 337 9.12 -2.03 -8.64
N SER A 338 9.00 -3.30 -8.23
CA SER A 338 9.80 -4.41 -8.77
C SER A 338 9.64 -4.57 -10.30
N ASN A 339 8.41 -4.42 -10.82
CA ASN A 339 8.17 -4.34 -12.26
C ASN A 339 8.87 -3.12 -12.91
N LYS A 340 8.79 -1.92 -12.31
CA LYS A 340 9.46 -0.71 -12.84
C LYS A 340 10.99 -0.80 -12.76
N PHE A 341 11.55 -1.47 -11.76
CA PHE A 341 12.98 -1.79 -11.66
C PHE A 341 13.47 -2.57 -12.88
N VAL A 342 12.70 -3.56 -13.30
CA VAL A 342 13.08 -4.52 -14.34
C VAL A 342 12.68 -4.05 -15.75
N ASN A 343 11.62 -3.25 -15.90
CA ASN A 343 11.10 -2.79 -17.19
C ASN A 343 11.42 -1.33 -17.57
N GLN A 344 11.78 -0.43 -16.63
CA GLN A 344 12.12 0.93 -17.04
C GLN A 344 13.52 1.02 -17.63
N THR A 345 13.60 1.40 -18.91
CA THR A 345 14.86 1.61 -19.66
C THR A 345 15.84 2.54 -18.95
N PHE A 346 15.39 3.47 -18.10
CA PHE A 346 16.28 4.31 -17.29
C PHE A 346 16.95 3.56 -16.14
N ILE A 347 16.19 2.78 -15.36
CA ILE A 347 16.75 1.95 -14.29
C ILE A 347 17.57 0.81 -14.90
N ILE A 348 17.07 0.14 -15.94
CA ILE A 348 17.84 -0.84 -16.72
C ILE A 348 19.11 -0.22 -17.31
N ARG A 349 19.11 1.02 -17.83
CA ARG A 349 20.33 1.70 -18.30
C ARG A 349 21.27 2.03 -17.14
N TYR A 350 20.75 2.41 -15.98
CA TYR A 350 21.54 2.67 -14.77
C TYR A 350 22.22 1.39 -14.28
N PHE A 351 21.48 0.27 -14.21
CA PHE A 351 22.02 -1.06 -13.94
C PHE A 351 22.99 -1.49 -15.04
N LYS A 352 22.61 -1.56 -16.33
CA LYS A 352 23.48 -1.98 -17.44
C LYS A 352 24.78 -1.15 -17.60
N LYS A 353 24.76 0.17 -17.34
CA LYS A 353 25.98 1.01 -17.33
C LYS A 353 26.89 0.80 -16.10
N LYS A 354 26.43 0.08 -15.07
CA LYS A 354 27.14 -0.07 -13.78
C LYS A 354 27.31 -1.53 -13.33
N ILE A 355 26.58 -2.47 -13.91
CA ILE A 355 26.58 -3.92 -13.67
C ILE A 355 26.30 -4.57 -15.05
N PRO A 356 27.31 -5.08 -15.77
CA PRO A 356 27.14 -5.49 -17.18
C PRO A 356 26.20 -6.67 -17.45
N THR A 357 25.87 -7.50 -16.45
CA THR A 357 25.19 -8.79 -16.66
C THR A 357 23.66 -8.71 -16.56
N GLN A 358 23.04 -8.51 -17.72
CA GLN A 358 21.73 -9.02 -18.16
C GLN A 358 20.63 -9.25 -17.09
N LEU A 359 19.71 -8.28 -16.99
CA LEU A 359 18.33 -8.51 -16.52
C LEU A 359 17.53 -9.23 -17.63
N ARG A 360 16.73 -10.24 -17.27
CA ARG A 360 15.60 -10.76 -18.08
C ARG A 360 14.34 -10.84 -17.19
N PRO A 361 13.13 -10.82 -17.79
CA PRO A 361 11.89 -11.12 -17.09
C PRO A 361 11.90 -12.48 -16.42
#